data_AF-A0A4V1QQF8-F1
#
_entry.id   AF-A0A4V1QQF8-F1
#
_cell.length_a   1.000
_cell.length_b   1.000
_cell.length_c   1.000
_cell.angle_alpha   90.00
_cell.angle_beta   90.00
_cell.angle_gamma   90.00
#
_symmetry.space_group_name_H-M   'P 1'
#
loop_
_entity.id
_entity.type
_entity.pdbx_description
1 polymer ?
#
loop_
_entity_poly.entity_id
_entity_poly.type
_entity_poly.pdbx_seq_one_letter_code
_entity_poly.pdbx_strand_id
1 'polypeptide(L)'
;MHRIKIGNAKRWKESGMRPIFICALGFLFAFLLRQILAPVLDESLSMLLFTINCIVMSYLFGYVYSVALLAVSIPTSLFFFRKPYYQLDSLNRQDLFYIVVYVTVIVISSVIIEWLQRERYAAVLQQRVSETRYRLLIESDQARRAEYAEQFARGGSARPESGE
;
A
#
# COMPACT_ATOMS: atom_id res chain seq x y z
N MET A 1 14.60 23.67 -11.27
CA MET A 1 13.54 23.92 -10.26
C MET A 1 12.66 22.68 -10.16
N HIS A 2 13.02 21.73 -9.30
CA HIS A 2 12.32 20.45 -9.16
C HIS A 2 11.10 20.63 -8.24
N ARG A 3 9.89 20.80 -8.82
CA ARG A 3 8.64 20.89 -8.05
C ARG A 3 8.34 19.54 -7.42
N ILE A 4 8.62 19.38 -6.13
CA ILE A 4 8.14 18.25 -5.34
C ILE A 4 6.65 18.46 -5.11
N LYS A 5 5.83 17.70 -5.85
CA LYS A 5 4.37 17.70 -5.70
C LYS A 5 4.05 16.87 -4.47
N ILE A 6 3.86 17.51 -3.32
CA ILE A 6 3.41 16.85 -2.10
C ILE A 6 1.97 16.39 -2.35
N GLY A 7 1.82 15.13 -2.74
CA GLY A 7 0.53 14.49 -2.93
C GLY A 7 -0.16 14.28 -1.59
N ASN A 8 -1.49 14.35 -1.61
CA ASN A 8 -2.34 14.13 -0.45
C ASN A 8 -1.98 12.79 0.24
N ALA A 9 -1.68 12.79 1.54
CA ALA A 9 -1.39 11.58 2.31
C ALA A 9 -2.54 10.54 2.26
N LYS A 10 -3.75 10.99 1.91
CA LYS A 10 -4.92 10.14 1.62
C LYS A 10 -4.82 9.33 0.30
N ARG A 11 -3.93 9.69 -0.64
CA ARG A 11 -3.69 8.99 -1.92
C ARG A 11 -2.31 8.34 -1.90
N TRP A 12 -2.02 7.55 -0.87
CA TRP A 12 -0.78 6.77 -0.75
C TRP A 12 -0.54 5.79 -1.91
N LYS A 13 -1.49 5.67 -2.84
CA LYS A 13 -1.44 4.73 -3.95
C LYS A 13 -1.97 5.31 -5.26
N GLU A 14 -1.23 5.06 -6.35
CA GLU A 14 -1.61 5.42 -7.71
C GLU A 14 -2.86 4.64 -8.12
N SER A 15 -3.95 5.37 -8.33
CA SER A 15 -5.17 4.87 -8.96
C SER A 15 -4.94 4.88 -10.47
N GLY A 16 -4.91 3.70 -11.07
CA GLY A 16 -4.72 3.52 -12.52
C GLY A 16 -5.27 2.17 -12.97
N MET A 17 -5.21 1.91 -14.29
CA MET A 17 -5.68 0.64 -14.86
C MET A 17 -4.73 -0.54 -14.62
N ARG A 18 -3.42 -0.28 -14.41
CA ARG A 18 -2.42 -1.32 -14.13
C ARG A 18 -2.79 -2.22 -12.93
N PRO A 19 -3.20 -1.69 -11.76
CA PRO A 19 -3.72 -2.48 -10.65
C PRO A 19 -4.83 -3.47 -11.03
N ILE A 20 -5.74 -3.07 -11.93
CA ILE A 20 -6.88 -3.89 -12.33
C ILE A 20 -6.40 -5.12 -13.11
N PHE A 21 -5.50 -4.92 -14.07
CA PHE A 21 -4.90 -6.03 -14.84
C PHE A 21 -4.14 -7.01 -13.93
N ILE A 22 -3.38 -6.50 -12.96
CA ILE A 22 -2.64 -7.36 -12.03
C ILE A 22 -3.59 -8.12 -11.10
N CYS A 23 -4.65 -7.46 -10.62
CA CYS A 23 -5.70 -8.12 -9.83
C CYS A 23 -6.38 -9.24 -10.64
N ALA A 24 -6.70 -8.98 -11.92
CA ALA A 24 -7.30 -9.97 -12.80
C ALA A 24 -6.35 -11.16 -13.05
N LEU A 25 -5.06 -10.89 -13.29
CA LEU A 25 -4.06 -11.95 -13.45
C LEU A 25 -3.88 -12.78 -12.18
N GLY A 26 -3.80 -12.15 -11.00
CA GLY A 26 -3.68 -12.88 -9.74
C GLY A 26 -4.94 -13.69 -9.42
N PHE A 27 -6.12 -13.18 -9.76
CA PHE A 27 -7.36 -13.94 -9.67
C PHE A 27 -7.35 -15.17 -10.59
N LEU A 28 -6.94 -14.99 -11.85
CA LEU A 28 -6.83 -16.08 -12.81
C LEU A 28 -5.79 -17.12 -12.35
N PHE A 29 -4.67 -16.67 -11.80
CA PHE A 29 -3.65 -17.55 -11.23
C PHE A 29 -4.20 -18.34 -10.04
N ALA A 30 -4.89 -17.69 -9.10
CA ALA A 30 -5.50 -18.36 -7.96
C ALA A 30 -6.55 -19.39 -8.39
N PHE A 31 -7.34 -19.06 -9.42
CA PHE A 31 -8.32 -19.96 -10.02
C PHE A 31 -7.65 -21.19 -10.65
N LEU A 32 -6.61 -21.00 -11.48
CA LEU A 32 -5.87 -22.09 -12.11
C LEU A 32 -5.16 -22.97 -11.07
N LEU A 33 -4.55 -22.34 -10.06
CA LEU A 33 -3.90 -23.05 -8.98
C LEU A 33 -4.91 -23.91 -8.21
N ARG A 34 -6.12 -23.40 -7.96
CA ARG A 34 -7.21 -24.15 -7.33
C ARG A 34 -7.68 -25.32 -8.17
N GLN A 35 -7.75 -25.16 -9.49
CA GLN A 35 -8.11 -26.23 -10.42
C GLN A 35 -7.08 -27.36 -10.40
N ILE A 36 -5.79 -27.03 -10.38
CA ILE A 36 -4.71 -28.04 -10.29
C ILE A 36 -4.75 -28.74 -8.92
N LEU A 37 -5.05 -28.00 -7.85
CA LEU A 37 -5.18 -28.52 -6.49
C LEU A 37 -6.56 -29.14 -6.18
N ALA A 38 -7.44 -29.27 -7.18
CA ALA A 38 -8.75 -29.92 -7.04
C ALA A 38 -8.72 -31.31 -6.37
N PRO A 39 -7.76 -32.22 -6.65
CA PRO A 39 -7.75 -33.54 -6.02
C PRO A 39 -7.25 -33.52 -4.56
N VAL A 40 -6.65 -32.42 -4.10
CA VAL A 40 -6.04 -32.31 -2.76
C VAL A 40 -6.93 -31.50 -1.80
N LEU A 41 -7.66 -30.50 -2.32
CA LEU A 41 -8.47 -29.61 -1.49
C LEU A 41 -9.91 -30.08 -1.40
N ASP A 42 -10.32 -30.38 -0.17
CA ASP A 42 -11.72 -30.58 0.20
C ASP A 42 -12.62 -29.41 -0.20
N GLU A 43 -13.90 -29.73 -0.34
CA GLU A 43 -14.96 -28.79 -0.72
C GLU A 43 -15.09 -27.61 0.24
N SER A 44 -14.82 -27.83 1.53
CA SER A 44 -14.82 -26.81 2.59
C SER A 44 -13.74 -25.73 2.40
N LEU A 45 -12.66 -26.01 1.66
CA LEU A 45 -11.53 -25.10 1.44
C LEU A 45 -11.63 -24.34 0.10
N SER A 46 -12.81 -24.33 -0.52
CA SER A 46 -13.06 -23.70 -1.83
C SER A 46 -12.55 -22.24 -1.93
N MET A 47 -12.78 -21.43 -0.89
CA MET A 47 -12.43 -19.99 -0.88
C MET A 47 -10.99 -19.69 -0.48
N LEU A 48 -10.19 -20.68 -0.07
CA LEU A 48 -8.91 -20.42 0.61
C LEU A 48 -7.89 -19.72 -0.32
N LEU A 49 -7.71 -20.20 -1.55
CA LEU A 49 -6.79 -19.59 -2.51
C LEU A 49 -7.26 -18.21 -2.97
N PHE A 50 -8.57 -18.01 -3.08
CA PHE A 50 -9.16 -16.68 -3.35
C PHE A 50 -8.94 -15.72 -2.19
N THR A 51 -9.04 -16.20 -0.95
CA THR A 51 -8.78 -15.44 0.27
C THR A 51 -7.33 -14.95 0.31
N ILE A 52 -6.38 -15.85 0.07
CA ILE A 52 -4.95 -15.50 0.00
C ILE A 52 -4.72 -14.44 -1.07
N ASN A 53 -5.27 -14.64 -2.28
CA ASN A 53 -5.16 -13.65 -3.35
C ASN A 53 -5.77 -12.30 -2.95
N CYS A 54 -6.93 -12.27 -2.30
CA CYS A 54 -7.54 -11.03 -1.81
C CYS A 54 -6.67 -10.32 -0.78
N ILE A 55 -5.99 -11.05 0.11
CA ILE A 55 -5.07 -10.48 1.11
C ILE A 55 -3.83 -9.90 0.43
N VAL A 56 -3.21 -10.65 -0.49
CA VAL A 56 -2.04 -10.20 -1.27
C VAL A 56 -2.41 -8.95 -2.08
N MET A 57 -3.56 -8.97 -2.73
CA MET A 57 -4.06 -7.82 -3.48
C MET A 57 -4.44 -6.68 -2.55
N SER A 58 -4.94 -6.90 -1.33
CA SER A 58 -5.11 -5.81 -0.36
C SER A 58 -3.78 -5.17 0.02
N TYR A 59 -2.73 -5.98 0.17
CA TYR A 59 -1.40 -5.48 0.49
C TYR A 59 -0.79 -4.64 -0.63
N LEU A 60 -0.90 -5.10 -1.89
CA LEU A 60 -0.36 -4.35 -3.03
C LEU A 60 -1.25 -3.18 -3.44
N PHE A 61 -2.56 -3.47 -3.49
CA PHE A 61 -3.77 -2.77 -3.92
C PHE A 61 -4.36 -1.67 -3.03
N GLY A 62 -4.29 -1.89 -1.73
CA GLY A 62 -5.24 -1.33 -0.76
C GLY A 62 -6.58 -2.08 -0.72
N TYR A 63 -7.40 -1.74 0.27
CA TYR A 63 -8.67 -2.39 0.61
C TYR A 63 -9.69 -2.44 -0.54
N VAL A 64 -9.82 -1.34 -1.31
CA VAL A 64 -10.84 -1.21 -2.37
C VAL A 64 -10.74 -2.34 -3.41
N TYR A 65 -9.53 -2.68 -3.83
CA TYR A 65 -9.31 -3.74 -4.82
C TYR A 65 -9.55 -5.13 -4.23
N SER A 66 -9.25 -5.33 -2.94
CA SER A 66 -9.53 -6.57 -2.23
C SER A 66 -11.03 -6.82 -2.12
N VAL A 67 -11.82 -5.80 -1.76
CA VAL A 67 -13.28 -5.91 -1.69
C VAL A 67 -13.90 -6.16 -3.07
N ALA A 68 -13.38 -5.49 -4.11
CA ALA A 68 -13.83 -5.74 -5.48
C ALA A 68 -13.54 -7.19 -5.92
N LEU A 69 -12.35 -7.72 -5.62
CA LEU A 69 -11.99 -9.12 -5.86
C LEU A 69 -12.84 -10.07 -5.03
N LEU A 70 -13.12 -9.74 -3.78
CA LEU A 70 -13.99 -10.50 -2.90
C LEU A 70 -15.39 -10.65 -3.52
N ALA A 71 -15.98 -9.55 -4.01
CA ALA A 71 -17.28 -9.55 -4.67
C ALA A 71 -17.35 -10.44 -5.92
N VAL A 72 -16.24 -10.61 -6.65
CA VAL A 72 -16.14 -11.52 -7.80
C VAL A 72 -15.82 -12.95 -7.36
N SER A 73 -14.99 -13.12 -6.33
CA SER A 73 -14.57 -14.43 -5.85
C SER A 73 -15.70 -15.24 -5.21
N ILE A 74 -16.66 -14.58 -4.54
CA ILE A 74 -17.83 -15.24 -3.96
C ILE A 74 -18.63 -16.00 -5.03
N PRO A 75 -19.21 -15.35 -6.06
CA PRO A 75 -19.99 -16.06 -7.08
C PRO A 75 -19.15 -17.09 -7.85
N THR A 76 -17.87 -16.82 -8.14
CA THR A 76 -17.00 -17.80 -8.79
C THR A 76 -16.79 -19.04 -7.92
N SER A 77 -16.53 -18.85 -6.62
CA SER A 77 -16.32 -19.98 -5.69
C SER A 77 -17.57 -20.83 -5.50
N LEU A 78 -18.74 -20.19 -5.45
CA LEU A 78 -20.05 -20.83 -5.33
C LEU A 78 -20.39 -21.65 -6.58
N PHE A 79 -20.11 -21.12 -7.77
CA PHE A 79 -20.51 -21.74 -9.03
C PHE A 79 -19.58 -22.88 -9.48
N PHE A 80 -18.26 -22.72 -9.29
CA PHE A 80 -17.27 -23.68 -9.83
C PHE A 80 -16.86 -24.79 -8.87
N PHE A 81 -16.86 -24.54 -7.55
CA PHE A 81 -16.17 -25.43 -6.60
C PHE A 81 -17.12 -26.09 -5.58
N ARG A 82 -18.43 -25.82 -5.66
CA ARG A 82 -19.44 -26.47 -4.82
C ARG A 82 -20.27 -27.47 -5.63
N LYS A 83 -20.62 -28.59 -5.01
CA LYS A 83 -21.53 -29.60 -5.55
C LYS A 83 -22.99 -29.20 -5.32
N PRO A 84 -23.90 -29.51 -6.26
CA PRO A 84 -23.64 -30.04 -7.60
C PRO A 84 -22.95 -28.99 -8.47
N TYR A 85 -21.83 -29.37 -9.09
CA TYR A 85 -21.07 -28.46 -9.93
C TYR A 85 -21.96 -27.90 -11.05
N TYR A 86 -21.87 -26.60 -11.31
CA TYR A 86 -22.65 -25.90 -12.34
C TYR A 86 -24.17 -25.86 -12.09
N GLN A 87 -24.64 -26.14 -10.86
CA GLN A 87 -26.03 -25.97 -10.46
C GLN A 87 -26.12 -25.04 -9.24
N LEU A 88 -27.06 -24.10 -9.28
CA LEU A 88 -27.40 -23.27 -8.12
C LEU A 88 -28.28 -24.11 -7.19
N ASP A 89 -27.66 -24.97 -6.38
CA ASP A 89 -28.35 -25.70 -5.33
C ASP A 89 -28.65 -24.78 -4.12
N SER A 90 -29.57 -25.20 -3.26
CA SER A 90 -29.97 -24.48 -2.06
C SER A 90 -28.75 -24.21 -1.18
N LEU A 91 -28.52 -22.93 -0.85
CA LEU A 91 -27.44 -22.54 0.06
C LEU A 91 -27.61 -23.25 1.40
N ASN A 92 -26.71 -24.18 1.72
CA ASN A 92 -26.73 -24.84 3.00
C ASN A 92 -26.22 -23.91 4.11
N ARG A 93 -26.62 -24.15 5.36
CA ARG A 93 -26.22 -23.32 6.51
C ARG A 93 -24.70 -23.34 6.73
N GLN A 94 -24.06 -24.49 6.46
CA GLN A 94 -22.61 -24.65 6.58
C GLN A 94 -21.86 -23.81 5.55
N ASP A 95 -22.40 -23.66 4.34
CA ASP A 95 -21.83 -22.82 3.29
C ASP A 95 -21.87 -21.34 3.65
N LEU A 96 -22.99 -20.89 4.20
CA LEU A 96 -23.13 -19.53 4.70
C LEU A 96 -22.10 -19.24 5.81
N PHE A 97 -21.89 -20.21 6.71
CA PHE A 97 -20.88 -20.08 7.77
C PHE A 97 -19.47 -19.88 7.20
N TYR A 98 -19.04 -20.70 6.23
CA TYR A 98 -17.73 -20.53 5.62
C TYR A 98 -17.58 -19.20 4.89
N ILE A 99 -18.60 -18.77 4.12
CA ILE A 99 -18.58 -17.47 3.44
C ILE A 99 -18.40 -16.34 4.46
N VAL A 100 -19.17 -16.35 5.55
CA VAL A 100 -19.06 -15.33 6.60
C VAL A 100 -17.68 -15.34 7.23
N VAL A 101 -17.11 -16.50 7.53
CA VAL A 101 -15.76 -16.63 8.09
C VAL A 101 -14.72 -16.06 7.14
N TYR A 102 -14.71 -16.47 5.86
CA TYR A 102 -13.73 -16.00 4.88
C TYR A 102 -13.86 -14.51 4.59
N VAL A 103 -15.09 -14.00 4.45
CA VAL A 103 -15.33 -12.57 4.28
C VAL A 103 -14.81 -11.80 5.48
N THR A 104 -15.08 -12.27 6.70
CA THR A 104 -14.60 -11.63 7.93
C THR A 104 -13.08 -11.61 7.98
N VAL A 105 -12.42 -12.73 7.64
CA VAL A 105 -10.95 -12.82 7.55
C VAL A 105 -10.40 -11.81 6.54
N ILE A 106 -10.93 -11.78 5.32
CA ILE A 106 -10.46 -10.87 4.27
C ILE A 106 -10.66 -9.42 4.71
N VAL A 107 -11.82 -9.07 5.26
CA VAL A 107 -12.12 -7.70 5.71
C VAL A 107 -11.18 -7.29 6.83
N ILE A 108 -11.03 -8.10 7.89
CA ILE A 108 -10.15 -7.80 9.02
C ILE A 108 -8.70 -7.67 8.55
N SER A 109 -8.20 -8.64 7.78
CA SER A 109 -6.83 -8.58 7.24
C SER A 109 -6.62 -7.33 6.39
N SER A 110 -7.57 -6.99 5.52
CA SER A 110 -7.46 -5.83 4.64
C SER A 110 -7.50 -4.52 5.42
N VAL A 111 -8.32 -4.41 6.46
CA VAL A 111 -8.36 -3.26 7.37
C VAL A 111 -7.06 -3.10 8.13
N ILE A 112 -6.51 -4.18 8.70
CA ILE A 112 -5.22 -4.16 9.41
C ILE A 112 -4.09 -3.72 8.48
N ILE A 113 -4.06 -4.25 7.26
CA ILE A 113 -3.06 -3.90 6.24
C ILE A 113 -3.16 -2.42 5.89
N GLU A 114 -4.36 -1.90 5.65
CA GLU A 114 -4.54 -0.49 5.30
C GLU A 114 -4.15 0.44 6.45
N TRP A 115 -4.48 0.05 7.68
CA TRP A 115 -4.08 0.79 8.88
C TRP A 115 -2.55 0.83 9.02
N LEU A 116 -1.88 -0.33 8.92
CA LEU A 116 -0.43 -0.44 9.01
C LEU A 116 0.29 0.35 7.92
N GLN A 117 -0.23 0.31 6.69
CA GLN A 117 0.35 1.05 5.57
C GLN A 117 0.21 2.56 5.74
N ARG A 118 -0.92 3.01 6.31
CA ARG A 118 -1.13 4.43 6.62
C ARG A 118 -0.15 4.91 7.69
N GLU A 119 0.09 4.12 8.74
CA GLU A 119 1.08 4.47 9.76
C GLU A 119 2.51 4.51 9.20
N ARG A 120 2.88 3.52 8.38
CA ARG A 120 4.19 3.49 7.73
C ARG A 120 4.40 4.69 6.82
N TYR A 121 3.36 5.09 6.07
CA TYR A 121 3.43 6.27 5.22
C TYR A 121 3.59 7.57 6.02
N ALA A 122 2.88 7.70 7.14
CA ALA A 122 3.03 8.86 8.02
C ALA A 122 4.44 8.97 8.61
N ALA A 123 5.02 7.86 9.06
CA ALA A 123 6.39 7.81 9.59
C ALA A 123 7.43 8.21 8.52
N VAL A 124 7.33 7.66 7.31
CA VAL A 124 8.23 8.00 6.19
C VAL A 124 8.11 9.49 5.83
N LEU A 125 6.89 10.04 5.82
CA LEU A 125 6.68 11.46 5.53
C LEU A 125 7.34 12.35 6.59
N GLN A 126 7.18 12.01 7.87
CA GLN A 126 7.83 12.74 8.97
C GLN A 126 9.36 12.69 8.85
N GLN A 127 9.92 11.51 8.53
CA GLN A 127 11.36 11.37 8.30
C GLN A 127 11.85 12.30 7.18
N ARG A 128 11.15 12.32 6.03
CA ARG A 128 11.51 13.18 4.89
C ARG A 128 11.42 14.67 5.21
N VAL A 129 10.42 15.07 5.99
CA VAL A 129 10.29 16.46 6.45
C VAL A 129 11.43 16.84 7.39
N SER A 130 11.80 15.95 8.32
CA SER A 130 12.95 16.17 9.21
C SER A 130 14.27 16.26 8.45
N GLU A 131 14.53 15.37 7.49
CA GLU A 131 15.70 15.43 6.60
C GLU A 131 15.76 16.77 5.85
N THR A 132 14.63 17.24 5.32
CA THR A 132 14.56 18.52 4.58
C THR A 132 14.82 19.71 5.50
N ARG A 133 14.20 19.74 6.70
CA ARG A 133 14.43 20.81 7.70
C ARG A 133 15.88 20.85 8.16
N TYR A 134 16.48 19.69 8.40
CA TYR A 134 17.87 19.58 8.79
C TYR A 134 18.81 20.11 7.71
N ARG A 135 18.53 19.78 6.44
CA ARG A 135 19.30 20.30 5.30
C ARG A 135 19.23 21.82 5.21
N LEU A 136 18.04 22.41 5.35
CA LEU A 136 17.86 23.86 5.31
C LEU A 136 18.57 24.57 6.48
N LEU A 137 18.56 23.96 7.67
CA LEU A 137 19.31 24.49 8.82
C LEU A 137 20.82 24.54 8.53
N ILE A 138 21.38 23.46 7.98
CA ILE A 138 22.81 23.42 7.61
C ILE A 138 23.13 24.47 6.54
N GLU A 139 22.31 24.58 5.48
CA GLU A 139 22.51 25.56 4.42
C GLU A 139 22.43 27.00 4.98
N SER A 140 21.49 27.26 5.91
CA SER A 140 21.38 28.56 6.57
C SER A 140 22.59 28.89 7.47
N ASP A 141 23.12 27.90 8.18
CA ASP A 141 24.30 28.09 9.04
C ASP A 141 25.55 28.35 8.21
N GLN A 142 25.72 27.64 7.09
CA GLN A 142 26.80 27.87 6.13
C GLN A 142 26.73 29.27 5.50
N ALA A 143 25.54 29.71 5.09
CA ALA A 143 25.32 31.05 4.56
C ALA A 143 25.70 32.13 5.58
N ARG A 144 25.27 31.98 6.84
CA ARG A 144 25.64 32.90 7.93
C ARG A 144 27.15 32.95 8.17
N ARG A 145 27.82 31.79 8.18
CA ARG A 145 29.29 31.74 8.35
C ARG A 145 30.03 32.42 7.19
N ALA A 146 29.54 32.28 5.97
CA ALA A 146 30.10 32.96 4.80
C ALA A 146 29.95 34.49 4.93
N GLU A 147 28.78 34.99 5.33
CA GLU A 147 28.55 36.42 5.58
C GLU A 147 29.49 36.97 6.67
N TYR A 148 29.66 36.26 7.78
CA TYR A 148 30.61 36.67 8.82
C TYR A 148 32.05 36.71 8.30
N ALA A 149 32.48 35.71 7.52
CA ALA A 149 33.82 35.68 6.93
C ALA A 149 34.07 36.86 5.98
N GLU A 150 33.08 37.23 5.16
CA GLU A 150 33.15 38.42 4.30
C GLU A 150 33.24 39.72 5.13
N GLN A 151 32.48 39.84 6.22
CA GLN A 151 32.56 41.00 7.11
C GLN A 151 33.92 41.12 7.79
N PHE A 152 34.52 40.02 8.24
CA PHE A 152 35.88 40.02 8.80
C PHE A 152 36.93 40.42 7.75
N ALA A 153 36.83 39.91 6.53
CA ALA A 153 37.74 40.30 5.44
C ALA A 153 37.63 41.79 5.09
N ARG A 154 36.42 42.35 5.14
CA ARG A 154 36.15 43.76 4.85
C ARG A 154 36.50 44.71 6.01
N GLY A 155 36.36 44.25 7.25
CA GLY A 155 36.80 44.98 8.44
C GLY A 155 38.32 45.00 8.61
N GLY A 156 39.02 43.96 8.16
CA GLY A 156 40.48 43.89 8.19
C GLY A 156 41.19 44.82 7.20
N SER A 157 40.54 45.23 6.11
CA SER A 157 41.10 46.17 5.12
C SER A 157 40.85 47.64 5.45
N ALA A 158 40.10 47.95 6.52
CA ALA A 158 39.73 49.31 6.92
C ALA A 158 40.58 49.88 8.08
N ARG A 159 41.80 49.36 8.30
CA ARG A 159 42.77 49.95 9.25
C ARG A 159 43.81 50.74 8.45
N PRO A 160 43.66 52.07 8.26
CA PRO A 160 44.79 52.87 7.80
C PRO A 160 45.81 52.87 8.94
N GLU A 161 47.03 52.44 8.65
CA GLU A 161 48.18 52.74 9.49
C GLU A 161 48.35 54.27 9.49
N SER A 162 47.79 54.92 10.50
CA SER A 162 48.03 56.32 10.79
C SER A 162 48.82 56.43 12.09
N GLY A 163 50.10 56.75 11.95
CA GLY A 163 50.95 57.41 12.94
C GLY A 163 51.55 56.50 14.00
N GLU A 164 52.87 56.24 13.89
CA GLU A 164 53.91 57.07 14.52
C GLU A 164 55.23 56.97 13.74
#